data_AF-A0A9P5WXP9-F1
#
_entry.id   AF-A0A9P5WXP9-F1
#
_cell.length_a   1.000
_cell.length_b   1.000
_cell.length_c   1.000
_cell.angle_alpha   90.00
_cell.angle_beta   90.00
_cell.angle_gamma   90.00
#
_symmetry.space_group_name_H-M   'P 1'
#
loop_
_entity.id
_entity.type
_entity.pdbx_description
1 polymer ?
#
loop_
_entity_poly.entity_id
_entity_poly.type
_entity_poly.pdbx_seq_one_letter_code
_entity_poly.pdbx_strand_id
1 'polypeptide(L)' 'DCTVMKELEEYTIRGTEFDSSERDPPPRCHPGTRLKIVKQIQEFFDDYRNGKRLLWIVGPAGVGKSAIMQTLAE' A
#
# COMPACT_ATOMS: atom_id res chain seq x y z
N ASP A 1 -14.97 14.72 9.74
CA ASP A 1 -16.04 15.33 8.94
C ASP A 1 -16.24 14.46 7.70
N CYS A 2 -17.24 13.58 7.71
CA CYS A 2 -17.43 12.54 6.66
C CYS A 2 -17.93 13.11 5.33
N THR A 3 -18.16 14.42 5.26
CA THR A 3 -18.71 15.12 4.10
C THR A 3 -17.76 15.05 2.89
N VAL A 4 -16.44 15.19 3.13
CA VAL A 4 -15.41 15.12 2.08
C VAL A 4 -15.32 13.72 1.45
N MET A 5 -15.43 12.66 2.25
CA MET A 5 -15.34 11.30 1.72
C MET A 5 -16.55 10.92 0.85
N LYS A 6 -17.73 11.47 1.15
CA LYS A 6 -18.93 11.31 0.31
C LYS A 6 -18.79 11.97 -1.06
N GLU A 7 -18.20 13.15 -1.13
CA GLU A 7 -17.99 13.85 -2.41
C GLU A 7 -16.98 13.13 -3.32
N LEU A 8 -15.98 12.46 -2.74
CA LEU A 8 -14.96 11.70 -3.47
C LEU A 8 -15.44 10.31 -3.93
N GLU A 9 -16.57 9.83 -3.38
CA GLU A 9 -17.13 8.51 -3.69
C GLU A 9 -17.49 8.38 -5.17
N GLU A 10 -18.03 9.44 -5.78
CA GLU A 10 -18.38 9.48 -7.21
C GLU A 10 -17.17 9.36 -8.15
N TYR A 11 -15.97 9.66 -7.64
CA TYR A 11 -14.72 9.63 -8.41
C TYR A 11 -13.87 8.39 -8.10
N THR A 12 -14.36 7.49 -7.27
CA THR A 12 -13.63 6.28 -6.88
C THR A 12 -13.93 5.14 -7.85
N ILE A 13 -12.89 4.40 -8.24
CA ILE A 13 -13.06 3.14 -8.98
C ILE A 13 -13.49 2.09 -7.97
N ARG A 14 -14.74 1.61 -8.07
CA ARG A 14 -15.26 0.53 -7.23
C ARG A 14 -14.35 -0.70 -7.30
N GLY A 15 -14.18 -1.39 -6.17
CA GLY A 15 -13.27 -2.54 -6.08
C GLY A 15 -11.84 -2.19 -5.69
N THR A 16 -11.45 -0.90 -5.71
CA THR A 16 -10.07 -0.46 -5.39
C THR A 16 -9.90 0.05 -3.97
N GLU A 17 -11.01 0.31 -3.28
CA GLU A 17 -11.05 0.68 -1.87
C GLU A 17 -10.30 -0.33 -0.98
N PHE A 18 -9.80 0.16 0.16
CA PHE A 18 -8.97 -0.65 1.05
C PHE A 18 -9.71 -1.88 1.58
N ASP A 19 -10.99 -1.73 1.90
CA ASP A 19 -11.89 -2.70 2.51
C ASP A 19 -12.89 -3.31 1.51
N SER A 20 -12.58 -3.23 0.20
CA SER A 20 -13.45 -3.83 -0.82
C SER A 20 -13.55 -5.34 -0.64
N SER A 21 -14.76 -5.88 -0.72
CA SER A 21 -14.98 -7.34 -0.76
C SER A 21 -14.37 -8.00 -2.01
N GLU A 22 -14.15 -7.25 -3.09
CA GLU A 22 -13.48 -7.74 -4.30
C GLU A 22 -11.99 -8.04 -4.08
N ARG A 23 -11.43 -7.54 -2.98
CA ARG A 23 -10.03 -7.74 -2.60
C ARG A 23 -9.90 -8.80 -1.52
N ASP A 24 -10.84 -9.72 -1.36
CA ASP A 24 -10.70 -10.83 -0.40
C ASP A 24 -10.13 -12.10 -1.08
N PRO A 25 -8.97 -12.63 -0.67
CA PRO A 25 -8.05 -12.07 0.32
C PRO A 25 -7.24 -10.88 -0.23
N PRO A 26 -6.81 -9.94 0.62
CA PRO A 26 -6.08 -8.77 0.18
C PRO A 26 -4.79 -9.16 -0.55
N PRO A 27 -4.36 -8.37 -1.55
CA PRO A 27 -3.18 -8.71 -2.33
C PRO A 27 -1.95 -8.69 -1.42
N ARG A 28 -1.28 -9.84 -1.27
CA ARG A 28 -0.06 -9.97 -0.47
C ARG A 28 1.11 -10.40 -1.34
N CYS A 29 2.32 -10.11 -0.86
CA CYS A 29 3.51 -10.69 -1.45
C CYS A 29 3.47 -12.20 -1.24
N HIS A 30 3.75 -12.95 -2.31
CA HIS A 30 3.93 -14.39 -2.18
C HIS A 30 5.08 -14.68 -1.19
N PRO A 31 4.96 -15.68 -0.30
CA PRO A 31 6.03 -16.05 0.61
C PRO A 31 7.39 -16.21 -0.11
N GLY A 32 8.45 -15.66 0.49
CA GLY A 32 9.80 -15.70 -0.07
C GLY A 32 10.07 -14.72 -1.21
N THR A 33 9.09 -13.91 -1.63
CA THR A 33 9.28 -12.89 -2.68
C THR A 33 9.39 -11.48 -2.09
N ARG A 34 9.95 -10.54 -2.86
CA ARG A 34 10.03 -9.10 -2.51
C ARG A 34 10.71 -8.77 -1.16
N LEU A 35 11.42 -9.73 -0.56
CA LEU A 35 12.08 -9.60 0.74
C LEU A 35 12.98 -8.36 0.84
N LYS A 36 13.76 -8.07 -0.22
CA LYS A 36 14.69 -6.94 -0.23
C LYS A 36 13.98 -5.59 -0.07
N ILE A 37 12.90 -5.36 -0.84
CA ILE A 37 12.18 -4.09 -0.79
C ILE A 37 11.36 -3.96 0.50
N VAL A 38 10.75 -5.06 0.97
CA VAL A 38 10.08 -5.11 2.27
C VAL A 38 11.03 -4.69 3.39
N LYS A 39 12.23 -5.28 3.44
CA LYS A 39 13.25 -4.94 4.44
C LYS A 39 13.66 -3.47 4.37
N GLN A 40 13.90 -2.93 3.17
CA GLN A 40 14.27 -1.51 3.00
C GLN A 40 13.18 -0.55 3.49
N ILE A 41 11.91 -0.91 3.32
CA ILE A 41 10.79 -0.10 3.80
C ILE A 41 10.66 -0.19 5.32
N GLN A 42 10.86 -1.37 5.92
CA GLN A 42 10.91 -1.53 7.38
C GLN A 42 12.05 -0.72 8.00
N GLU A 43 13.26 -0.79 7.43
CA GLU A 43 14.40 0.03 7.86
C GLU A 43 14.09 1.53 7.74
N PHE A 44 13.33 1.95 6.72
CA PHE A 44 12.86 3.32 6.60
C PHE A 44 11.89 3.73 7.72
N PHE A 45 10.99 2.84 8.15
CA PHE A 45 10.09 3.11 9.28
C PHE A 45 10.86 3.23 10.60
N ASP A 46 11.89 2.41 10.78
CA ASP A 46 12.71 2.41 12.00
C ASP A 46 13.67 3.61 12.08
N ASP A 47 14.00 4.25 10.96
CA ASP A 47 14.90 5.40 10.89
C ASP A 47 14.18 6.74 11.20
N TYR A 48 13.56 6.82 12.40
CA TYR A 48 12.84 8.01 12.87
C TYR A 48 13.71 9.27 12.99
N ARG A 49 15.04 9.12 12.97
CA ARG A 49 16.01 10.23 13.13
C ARG A 49 16.33 10.94 11.82
N ASN A 50 16.02 10.33 10.68
CA ASN A 50 16.38 10.87 9.35
C ASN A 50 15.44 12.01 8.88
N GLY A 51 14.39 12.32 9.63
CA GLY A 51 13.43 13.39 9.32
C GLY A 51 12.57 13.14 8.07
N LYS A 52 12.79 12.03 7.35
CA LYS A 52 12.03 11.63 6.18
C LYS A 52 10.69 11.05 6.60
N ARG A 53 9.61 11.57 6.05
CA ARG A 53 8.23 11.15 6.36
C ARG A 53 7.49 10.53 5.18
N LEU A 54 8.09 10.57 4.00
CA LEU A 54 7.48 10.10 2.76
C LEU A 54 8.43 9.15 2.04
N LEU A 55 7.91 7.98 1.66
CA LEU A 55 8.57 7.01 0.82
C LEU A 55 7.70 6.74 -0.41
N TRP A 56 8.31 6.73 -1.59
CA TRP A 56 7.61 6.51 -2.86
C TRP A 56 8.17 5.29 -3.58
N ILE A 57 7.29 4.34 -3.96
CA ILE A 57 7.66 3.15 -4.75
C ILE A 57 7.27 3.37 -6.21
N VAL A 58 8.26 3.39 -7.11
CA VAL A 58 8.04 3.51 -8.56
C VAL A 58 8.24 2.15 -9.23
N GLY A 59 7.40 1.85 -10.21
CA GLY A 59 7.57 0.70 -11.09
C GLY A 59 6.42 0.54 -12.08
N PRO A 60 6.56 -0.31 -13.10
CA PRO A 60 5.51 -0.56 -14.10
C PRO A 60 4.19 -1.03 -13.49
N ALA A 61 3.09 -0.94 -14.25
CA ALA A 61 1.82 -1.54 -13.85
C ALA A 61 1.97 -3.08 -13.69
N GLY A 62 1.21 -3.68 -12.77
CA GLY A 62 1.20 -5.13 -12.56
C GLY A 62 2.38 -5.73 -11.76
N VAL A 63 3.44 -4.97 -11.43
CA VAL A 63 4.62 -5.54 -10.73
C VAL A 63 4.42 -5.86 -9.24
N GLY A 64 3.23 -5.57 -8.69
CA GLY A 64 2.85 -5.87 -7.31
C GLY A 64 3.15 -4.77 -6.29
N LYS A 65 3.20 -3.48 -6.69
CA LYS A 65 3.44 -2.36 -5.77
C LYS A 65 2.39 -2.30 -4.65
N SER A 66 1.11 -2.44 -4.99
CA SER A 66 0.02 -2.47 -4.01
C SER A 66 0.14 -3.66 -3.06
N ALA A 67 0.56 -4.83 -3.57
CA ALA A 67 0.77 -6.01 -2.73
C ALA A 67 1.92 -5.83 -1.72
N ILE A 68 2.99 -5.12 -2.10
CA ILE A 68 4.09 -4.77 -1.17
C ILE A 68 3.58 -3.89 -0.04
N MET A 69 2.86 -2.80 -0.37
CA MET A 69 2.33 -1.89 0.65
C MET A 69 1.30 -2.56 1.55
N GLN A 70 0.40 -3.37 0.98
CA GLN A 70 -0.58 -4.13 1.75
C GLN A 70 0.10 -5.10 2.72
N THR A 71 1.15 -5.82 2.29
CA THR A 71 1.92 -6.75 3.13
C THR A 71 2.58 -6.06 4.33
N LEU A 72 2.92 -4.78 4.21
CA LEU A 72 3.54 -3.99 5.27
C LEU A 72 2.52 -3.30 6.19
N ALA A 73 1.30 -3.09 5.70
CA ALA A 73 0.23 -2.38 6.43
C ALA A 73 -0.56 -3.30 7.37
N GLU A 74 -0.53 -4.61 7.12
CA GLU A 74 -1.13 -5.66 7.95
C GLU A 74 -0.16 -6.18 9.00
#